data_AF-A0A7R8V9T0-F1
#
_entry.id   AF-A0A7R8V9T0-F1
#
_cell.length_a   1.000
_cell.length_b   1.000
_cell.length_c   1.000
_cell.angle_alpha   90.00
_cell.angle_beta   90.00
_cell.angle_gamma   90.00
#
_symmetry.space_group_name_H-M   'P 1'
#
loop_
_entity.id
_entity.type
_entity.pdbx_description
1 polymer ?
#
loop_
_entity_poly.entity_id
_entity_poly.type
_entity_poly.pdbx_seq_one_letter_code
_entity_poly.pdbx_strand_id
1 'polypeptide(L)'
;MSRSFPVQYFSLVIFMFLFEFLIATLAFVFRENLGHVLREELKTGIELHYNATHPNSLDSIWTHIHEEFHCCGVSGYEDWYDISAWKGQRFVPDSCCDIKFNNITDCGRSHNPDMWYTKGCAEQVQMWFVERLHIVGIVGLVVAFIQLFGLISSMLLFCTVRHKRSSHTYKSYDPTT
;
A
#
# COMPACT_ATOMS: atom_id res chain seq x y z
N MET A 1 4.93 -39.14 -10.63
CA MET A 1 4.29 -37.93 -10.08
C MET A 1 5.19 -37.36 -8.98
N SER A 2 5.76 -36.15 -8.99
CA SER A 2 6.22 -35.24 -10.04
C SER A 2 7.66 -34.84 -9.64
N ARG A 3 8.61 -34.90 -10.56
CA ARG A 3 10.03 -34.54 -10.30
C ARG A 3 10.26 -33.02 -10.33
N SER A 4 9.17 -32.25 -10.46
CA SER A 4 9.20 -30.81 -10.76
C SER A 4 8.87 -29.93 -9.57
N PHE A 5 8.23 -30.45 -8.52
CA PHE A 5 7.82 -29.67 -7.34
C PHE A 5 8.96 -28.89 -6.65
N PRO A 6 10.14 -29.46 -6.37
CA PRO A 6 11.21 -28.70 -5.71
C PRO A 6 11.79 -27.60 -6.60
N VAL A 7 11.84 -27.82 -7.92
CA VAL A 7 12.31 -26.82 -8.90
C VAL A 7 11.29 -25.69 -9.04
N GLN A 8 10.00 -26.02 -9.13
CA GLN A 8 8.92 -25.05 -9.18
C GLN A 8 8.87 -24.18 -7.93
N TYR A 9 8.94 -24.79 -6.74
CA TYR A 9 8.98 -24.07 -5.48
C TYR A 9 10.19 -23.14 -5.37
N PHE A 10 11.39 -23.62 -5.72
CA PHE A 10 12.60 -22.81 -5.74
C PHE A 10 12.48 -21.58 -6.67
N SER A 11 11.98 -21.78 -7.89
CA SER A 11 11.76 -20.68 -8.83
C SER A 11 10.75 -19.66 -8.28
N LEU A 12 9.62 -20.11 -7.69
CA LEU A 12 8.61 -19.22 -7.12
C LEU A 12 9.15 -18.36 -5.97
N VAL A 13 9.93 -18.96 -5.06
CA VAL A 13 10.54 -18.23 -3.94
C VAL A 13 11.54 -17.18 -4.44
N ILE A 14 12.33 -17.49 -5.48
CA ILE A 14 13.22 -16.51 -6.11
C ILE A 14 12.41 -15.35 -6.70
N PHE A 15 11.34 -15.64 -7.45
CA PHE A 15 10.51 -14.58 -8.03
C PHE A 15 9.92 -13.68 -6.94
N MET A 16 9.42 -14.25 -5.85
CA MET A 16 8.93 -13.46 -4.71
C MET A 16 10.02 -12.57 -4.10
N PHE A 17 11.22 -13.10 -3.88
CA PHE A 17 12.33 -12.32 -3.33
C PHE A 17 12.73 -11.15 -4.26
N LEU A 18 12.73 -11.37 -5.57
CA LEU A 18 12.99 -10.31 -6.55
C LEU A 18 11.89 -9.25 -6.56
N PHE A 19 10.62 -9.66 -6.46
CA PHE A 19 9.50 -8.72 -6.33
C PHE A 19 9.59 -7.90 -5.04
N GLU A 20 9.93 -8.53 -3.93
CA GLU A 20 10.12 -7.85 -2.65
C GLU A 20 11.25 -6.82 -2.73
N PHE A 21 12.39 -7.18 -3.33
CA PHE A 21 13.49 -6.26 -3.58
C PHE A 21 13.10 -5.11 -4.51
N LEU A 22 12.35 -5.38 -5.57
CA LEU A 22 11.83 -4.37 -6.50
C LEU A 22 10.92 -3.38 -5.76
N ILE A 23 9.94 -3.88 -5.01
CA ILE A 23 9.01 -3.04 -4.24
C ILE A 23 9.77 -2.21 -3.21
N ALA A 24 10.75 -2.78 -2.51
CA ALA A 24 11.55 -2.07 -1.52
C ALA A 24 12.37 -0.92 -2.15
N THR A 25 13.02 -1.16 -3.30
CA THR A 25 13.77 -0.12 -4.01
C THR A 25 12.87 0.96 -4.59
N LEU A 26 11.73 0.60 -5.18
CA LEU A 26 10.72 1.55 -5.64
C LEU A 26 10.21 2.39 -4.47
N ALA A 27 9.79 1.77 -3.37
CA ALA A 27 9.33 2.50 -2.18
C ALA A 27 10.38 3.48 -1.65
N PHE A 28 11.66 3.09 -1.66
CA PHE A 28 12.76 3.96 -1.24
C PHE A 28 12.94 5.17 -2.16
N VAL A 29 12.97 4.97 -3.48
CA VAL A 29 13.12 6.06 -4.46
C VAL A 29 11.90 6.98 -4.47
N PHE A 30 10.69 6.40 -4.42
CA PHE A 30 9.45 7.17 -4.41
C PHE A 30 9.27 7.93 -3.11
N ARG A 31 9.86 7.53 -1.97
CA ARG A 31 9.72 8.20 -0.67
C ARG A 31 10.00 9.70 -0.73
N GLU A 32 11.02 10.12 -1.47
CA GLU A 32 11.41 11.54 -1.55
C GLU A 32 10.44 12.37 -2.40
N ASN A 33 9.92 11.78 -3.49
CA ASN A 33 9.02 12.45 -4.43
C ASN A 33 7.52 12.22 -4.14
N LEU A 34 7.20 11.27 -3.23
CA LEU A 34 5.85 10.81 -2.93
C LEU A 34 4.94 11.96 -2.52
N GLY A 35 5.44 12.89 -1.69
CA GLY A 35 4.64 14.02 -1.22
C GLY A 35 4.16 14.93 -2.36
N HIS A 36 5.00 15.19 -3.36
CA HIS A 36 4.64 16.06 -4.49
C HIS A 36 3.68 15.36 -5.46
N VAL A 37 4.04 14.15 -5.90
CA VAL A 37 3.23 13.36 -6.84
C VAL A 37 1.85 13.07 -6.22
N LEU A 38 1.81 12.67 -4.96
CA LEU A 38 0.55 12.41 -4.24
C LEU A 38 -0.32 13.68 -4.19
N ARG A 39 0.26 14.85 -3.94
CA ARG A 39 -0.48 16.11 -3.90
C ARG A 39 -1.12 16.43 -5.25
N GLU A 40 -0.37 16.33 -6.34
CA GLU A 40 -0.87 16.63 -7.69
C GLU A 40 -1.99 15.67 -8.11
N GLU A 41 -1.79 14.37 -7.91
CA GLU A 41 -2.77 13.34 -8.25
C GLU A 41 -4.05 13.47 -7.41
N LEU A 42 -3.91 13.68 -6.09
CA LEU A 42 -5.07 13.86 -5.21
C LEU A 42 -5.84 15.13 -5.54
N LYS A 43 -5.15 16.23 -5.87
CA LYS A 43 -5.80 17.50 -6.21
C LYS A 43 -6.59 17.36 -7.50
N THR A 44 -5.98 16.74 -8.51
CA THR A 44 -6.66 16.39 -9.77
C THR A 44 -7.87 15.49 -9.51
N GLY A 45 -7.77 14.55 -8.56
CA GLY A 45 -8.87 13.71 -8.10
C GLY A 45 -10.06 14.50 -7.54
N ILE A 46 -9.81 15.51 -6.71
CA ILE A 46 -10.87 16.39 -6.18
C ILE A 46 -11.52 17.20 -7.31
N GLU A 47 -10.71 17.81 -8.18
CA GLU A 47 -11.21 18.73 -9.20
C GLU A 47 -12.02 18.03 -10.31
N LEU A 48 -11.55 16.87 -10.78
CA LEU A 48 -12.09 16.19 -11.97
C LEU A 48 -12.92 14.94 -11.68
N HIS A 49 -12.70 14.28 -10.55
CA HIS A 49 -13.23 12.94 -10.31
C HIS A 49 -14.18 12.83 -9.11
N TYR A 50 -14.25 13.86 -8.27
CA TYR A 50 -15.20 13.89 -7.16
C TYR A 50 -16.62 14.17 -7.65
N ASN A 51 -17.60 13.38 -7.23
CA ASN A 51 -18.99 13.52 -7.66
C ASN A 51 -19.98 13.44 -6.49
N ALA A 52 -20.39 14.61 -6.00
CA ALA A 52 -21.36 14.73 -4.92
C ALA A 52 -22.75 14.13 -5.21
N THR A 53 -23.10 13.92 -6.49
CA THR A 53 -24.46 13.50 -6.90
C THR A 53 -24.60 11.99 -7.02
N HIS A 54 -23.51 11.30 -7.34
CA HIS A 54 -23.46 9.85 -7.47
C HIS A 54 -22.32 9.31 -6.63
N PRO A 55 -22.57 9.05 -5.32
CA PRO A 55 -21.56 8.56 -4.41
C PRO A 55 -20.93 7.30 -5.00
N ASN A 56 -19.69 7.44 -5.45
CA ASN A 56 -18.93 6.39 -6.09
C ASN A 56 -17.87 5.87 -5.10
N SER A 57 -17.03 4.93 -5.55
CA SER A 57 -15.94 4.44 -4.71
C SER A 57 -14.96 5.53 -4.27
N LEU A 58 -14.79 6.60 -5.05
CA LEU A 58 -13.86 7.70 -4.72
C LEU A 58 -14.38 8.56 -3.56
N ASP A 59 -15.68 8.81 -3.49
CA ASP A 59 -16.28 9.57 -2.38
C ASP A 59 -16.14 8.83 -1.04
N SER A 60 -16.26 7.49 -1.07
CA SER A 60 -15.99 6.66 0.11
C SER A 60 -14.52 6.68 0.55
N ILE A 61 -13.58 6.77 -0.41
CA ILE A 61 -12.15 6.86 -0.10
C ILE A 61 -11.84 8.20 0.57
N TRP A 62 -12.35 9.31 0.04
CA TRP A 62 -12.18 10.63 0.66
C TRP A 62 -12.77 10.69 2.07
N THR A 63 -13.94 10.09 2.27
CA THR A 63 -14.56 9.97 3.59
C THR A 63 -13.64 9.25 4.57
N HIS A 64 -13.12 8.08 4.19
CA HIS A 64 -12.18 7.36 5.03
C HIS A 64 -10.88 8.13 5.30
N ILE A 65 -10.34 8.84 4.31
CA ILE A 65 -9.14 9.66 4.49
C ILE A 65 -9.40 10.78 5.51
N HIS A 66 -10.50 11.53 5.37
CA HIS A 66 -10.80 12.62 6.28
C HIS A 66 -11.03 12.13 7.72
N GLU A 67 -11.75 11.02 7.89
CA GLU A 67 -12.06 10.44 9.20
C GLU A 67 -10.83 9.81 9.88
N GLU A 68 -10.01 9.06 9.15
CA GLU A 68 -8.83 8.39 9.71
C GLU A 68 -7.75 9.42 10.09
N PHE A 69 -7.52 10.42 9.23
CA PHE A 69 -6.41 11.36 9.37
C PHE A 69 -6.80 12.72 9.96
N HIS A 70 -8.09 12.94 10.26
CA HIS A 70 -8.61 14.20 10.83
C HIS A 70 -8.11 15.43 10.06
N CYS A 71 -8.31 15.40 8.75
CA CYS A 71 -7.80 16.36 7.78
C CYS A 71 -8.89 16.73 6.78
N CYS A 72 -8.72 17.83 6.05
CA CYS A 72 -9.63 18.21 4.97
C CYS A 72 -8.87 18.71 3.75
N GLY A 73 -9.21 18.16 2.59
CA GLY A 73 -8.59 18.50 1.30
C GLY A 73 -7.14 18.04 1.20
N VAL A 74 -6.44 18.42 0.13
CA VAL A 74 -5.07 17.93 -0.11
C VAL A 74 -4.07 18.72 0.74
N SER A 75 -4.06 20.04 0.55
CA SER A 75 -3.24 20.99 1.30
C SER A 75 -4.06 21.73 2.36
N GLY A 76 -5.38 21.80 2.18
CA GLY A 76 -6.33 22.31 3.15
C GLY A 76 -7.76 22.27 2.61
N TYR A 77 -8.72 22.69 3.43
CA TYR A 77 -10.15 22.64 3.06
C TYR A 77 -10.49 23.47 1.81
N GLU A 78 -9.69 24.48 1.48
CA GLU A 78 -9.90 25.35 0.32
C GLU A 78 -9.79 24.62 -1.02
N ASP A 79 -9.12 23.46 -1.07
CA ASP A 79 -9.05 22.62 -2.28
C ASP A 79 -10.44 22.11 -2.72
N TRP A 80 -11.44 22.15 -1.84
CA TRP A 80 -12.82 21.81 -2.16
C TRP A 80 -13.65 22.98 -2.70
N TYR A 81 -13.11 24.20 -2.72
CA TYR A 81 -13.86 25.36 -3.20
C TYR A 81 -13.93 25.38 -4.73
N ASP A 82 -15.10 25.75 -5.27
CA ASP A 82 -15.33 25.90 -6.71
C ASP A 82 -15.01 24.65 -7.55
N ILE A 83 -15.13 23.45 -6.96
CA ILE A 83 -14.94 22.19 -7.70
C ILE A 83 -16.13 21.88 -8.61
N SER A 84 -15.92 20.98 -9.57
CA SER A 84 -16.93 20.56 -10.54
C SER A 84 -18.25 20.07 -9.91
N ALA A 85 -18.20 19.50 -8.71
CA ALA A 85 -19.36 19.01 -7.98
C ALA A 85 -20.26 20.11 -7.37
N TRP A 86 -19.73 21.29 -7.07
CA TRP A 86 -20.49 22.43 -6.51
C TRP A 86 -19.89 23.78 -6.92
N LYS A 87 -19.87 24.02 -8.23
CA LYS A 87 -19.28 25.23 -8.82
C LYS A 87 -19.82 26.52 -8.18
N GLY A 88 -18.92 27.45 -7.85
CA GLY A 88 -19.20 28.74 -7.21
C GLY A 88 -19.55 28.66 -5.72
N GLN A 89 -19.50 27.49 -5.11
CA GLN A 89 -19.77 27.30 -3.69
C GLN A 89 -18.48 27.05 -2.91
N ARG A 90 -18.50 27.43 -1.63
CA ARG A 90 -17.42 27.19 -0.66
C ARG A 90 -17.85 26.08 0.30
N PHE A 91 -18.08 24.90 -0.26
CA PHE A 91 -18.48 23.71 0.48
C PHE A 91 -17.34 22.72 0.60
N VAL A 92 -17.43 21.88 1.64
CA VAL A 92 -16.58 20.71 1.84
C VAL A 92 -17.48 19.48 2.03
N PRO A 93 -16.98 18.25 1.83
CA PRO A 93 -17.69 17.05 2.25
C PRO A 93 -17.94 17.04 3.75
N ASP A 94 -19.05 16.48 4.23
CA ASP A 94 -19.35 16.41 5.67
C ASP A 94 -18.29 15.62 6.48
N SER A 95 -17.54 14.73 5.83
CA SER A 95 -16.42 14.02 6.45
C SER A 95 -15.25 14.94 6.84
N CYS A 96 -15.18 16.16 6.29
CA CYS A 96 -14.20 17.19 6.68
C CYS A 96 -14.53 17.90 8.00
N CYS A 97 -15.69 17.64 8.61
CA CYS A 97 -16.09 18.33 9.82
C CYS A 97 -15.32 17.81 11.03
N ASP A 98 -14.86 18.74 11.87
CA ASP A 98 -14.18 18.41 13.12
C ASP A 98 -15.13 17.58 14.00
N ILE A 99 -14.60 16.51 14.61
CA ILE A 99 -15.31 15.64 15.55
C ILE A 99 -16.11 16.41 16.61
N LYS A 100 -15.69 17.62 16.99
CA LYS A 100 -16.40 18.50 17.94
C LYS A 100 -17.78 18.95 17.43
N PHE A 101 -18.00 18.94 16.12
CA PHE A 101 -19.21 19.41 15.44
C PHE A 101 -19.93 18.29 14.68
N ASN A 102 -19.60 17.01 14.94
CA ASN A 102 -20.21 15.86 14.26
C ASN A 102 -21.73 15.73 14.47
N ASN A 103 -22.29 16.44 15.45
CA ASN A 103 -23.70 16.48 15.78
C ASN A 103 -24.47 17.54 14.99
N ILE A 104 -23.77 18.40 14.24
CA ILE A 104 -24.34 19.40 13.36
C ILE A 104 -24.58 18.74 12.00
N THR A 105 -25.83 18.59 11.62
CA THR A 105 -26.20 18.15 10.27
C THR A 105 -25.75 19.18 9.23
N ASP A 106 -25.15 18.72 8.12
CA ASP A 106 -24.74 19.55 6.98
C ASP A 106 -23.65 20.60 7.32
N CYS A 107 -22.76 20.24 8.24
CA CYS A 107 -21.63 21.06 8.68
C CYS A 107 -20.72 21.47 7.50
N GLY A 108 -20.59 20.65 6.44
CA GLY A 108 -19.80 20.95 5.25
C GLY A 108 -20.37 22.10 4.40
N ARG A 109 -21.66 22.44 4.59
CA ARG A 109 -22.34 23.55 3.91
C ARG A 109 -22.64 24.75 4.82
N SER A 110 -22.23 24.69 6.08
CA SER A 110 -22.45 25.75 7.07
C SER A 110 -21.73 27.08 6.74
N HIS A 111 -20.86 27.11 5.72
CA HIS A 111 -19.98 28.23 5.37
C HIS A 111 -19.11 28.73 6.53
N ASN A 112 -18.92 27.90 7.56
CA ASN A 112 -18.11 28.24 8.73
C ASN A 112 -16.81 27.40 8.75
N PRO A 113 -15.67 27.97 8.34
CA PRO A 113 -14.40 27.23 8.29
C PRO A 113 -13.89 26.80 9.68
N ASP A 114 -14.38 27.41 10.76
CA ASP A 114 -14.03 27.00 12.14
C ASP A 114 -14.58 25.60 12.50
N MET A 115 -15.52 25.07 11.71
CA MET A 115 -16.12 23.75 11.93
C MET A 115 -15.39 22.62 11.18
N TRP A 116 -14.40 22.93 10.36
CA TRP A 116 -13.73 21.97 9.49
C TRP A 116 -12.28 21.71 9.92
N TYR A 117 -11.73 20.57 9.52
CA TYR A 117 -10.30 20.32 9.73
C TYR A 117 -9.45 21.32 8.95
N THR A 118 -8.50 21.96 9.64
CA THR A 118 -7.61 22.95 9.06
C THR A 118 -6.37 22.34 8.42
N LYS A 119 -6.03 21.09 8.76
CA LYS A 119 -4.86 20.40 8.23
C LYS A 119 -5.18 19.73 6.89
N GLY A 120 -4.28 19.87 5.93
CA GLY A 120 -4.34 19.14 4.66
C GLY A 120 -3.99 17.67 4.80
N CYS A 121 -4.70 16.81 4.09
CA CYS A 121 -4.51 15.36 4.17
C CYS A 121 -3.18 14.88 3.61
N ALA A 122 -2.60 15.55 2.61
CA ALA A 122 -1.31 15.12 2.06
C ALA A 122 -0.20 15.13 3.12
N GLU A 123 -0.20 16.15 4.00
CA GLU A 123 0.77 16.23 5.10
C GLU A 123 0.49 15.18 6.18
N GLN A 124 -0.78 15.01 6.60
CA GLN A 124 -1.13 14.03 7.62
C GLN A 124 -0.82 12.60 7.16
N VAL A 125 -1.18 12.26 5.91
CA VAL A 125 -0.88 10.98 5.30
C VAL A 125 0.63 10.78 5.20
N GLN A 126 1.39 11.78 4.76
CA GLN A 126 2.86 11.69 4.70
C GLN A 126 3.48 11.41 6.08
N MET A 127 3.04 12.13 7.12
CA MET A 127 3.54 11.92 8.49
C MET A 127 3.20 10.51 8.97
N TRP A 128 1.95 10.07 8.80
CA TRP A 128 1.54 8.72 9.18
C TRP A 128 2.31 7.64 8.42
N PHE A 129 2.59 7.84 7.13
CA PHE A 129 3.39 6.91 6.34
C PHE A 129 4.82 6.83 6.89
N VAL A 130 5.49 7.95 7.12
CA VAL A 130 6.85 7.95 7.67
C VAL A 130 6.88 7.29 9.05
N GLU A 131 5.89 7.59 9.89
CA GLU A 131 5.77 7.00 11.22
C GLU A 131 5.46 5.51 11.19
N ARG A 132 4.78 4.96 10.18
CA ARG A 132 4.43 3.53 10.14
C ARG A 132 5.26 2.69 9.17
N LEU A 133 6.02 3.31 8.28
CA LEU A 133 6.87 2.64 7.29
C LEU A 133 7.92 1.74 7.96
N HIS A 134 8.35 2.06 9.18
CA HIS A 134 9.23 1.18 9.95
C HIS A 134 8.60 -0.18 10.25
N ILE A 135 7.30 -0.25 10.54
CA ILE A 135 6.59 -1.51 10.81
C ILE A 135 6.56 -2.36 9.54
N VAL A 136 6.21 -1.75 8.41
CA VAL A 136 6.20 -2.42 7.09
C VAL A 136 7.60 -2.93 6.73
N GLY A 137 8.63 -2.12 6.98
CA GLY A 137 10.03 -2.50 6.78
C GLY A 137 10.45 -3.70 7.63
N ILE A 138 10.04 -3.76 8.89
CA ILE A 138 10.31 -4.91 9.78
C ILE A 138 9.61 -6.17 9.26
N VAL A 139 8.33 -6.06 8.88
CA VAL A 139 7.56 -7.20 8.34
C VAL A 139 8.20 -7.71 7.05
N GLY A 140 8.59 -6.81 6.14
CA GLY A 140 9.32 -7.17 4.92
C GLY A 140 10.61 -7.90 5.25
N LEU A 141 11.44 -7.35 6.14
CA LEU A 141 12.69 -8.00 6.55
C LEU A 141 12.47 -9.43 7.07
N VAL A 142 11.45 -9.66 7.90
CA VAL A 142 11.10 -11.00 8.38
C VAL A 142 10.69 -11.93 7.23
N VAL A 143 9.90 -11.45 6.27
CA VAL A 143 9.51 -12.22 5.08
C VAL A 143 10.74 -12.58 4.25
N ALA A 144 11.65 -11.65 3.99
CA ALA A 144 12.90 -11.90 3.29
C ALA A 144 13.76 -12.98 3.99
N PHE A 145 13.83 -12.96 5.33
CA PHE A 145 14.53 -14.00 6.09
C PHE A 145 13.88 -15.38 5.90
N ILE A 146 12.55 -15.47 5.98
CA ILE A 146 11.82 -16.74 5.77
C ILE A 146 12.06 -17.28 4.36
N GLN A 147 12.03 -16.41 3.35
CA GLN A 147 12.32 -16.80 1.96
C GLN A 147 13.75 -17.34 1.83
N LEU A 148 14.74 -16.71 2.47
CA LEU A 148 16.12 -17.18 2.47
C LEU A 148 16.24 -18.60 3.05
N PHE A 149 15.59 -18.88 4.18
CA PHE A 149 15.51 -20.23 4.73
C PHE A 149 14.82 -21.22 3.79
N GLY A 150 13.76 -20.78 3.08
CA GLY A 150 13.09 -21.56 2.06
C GLY A 150 14.01 -21.93 0.89
N LEU A 151 14.84 -21.00 0.42
CA LEU A 151 15.82 -21.23 -0.64
C LEU A 151 16.91 -22.22 -0.21
N ILE A 152 17.48 -22.04 0.99
CA ILE A 152 18.49 -22.95 1.55
C ILE A 152 17.92 -24.37 1.70
N SER A 153 16.73 -24.48 2.28
CA SER A 153 16.07 -25.78 2.49
C SER A 153 15.77 -26.48 1.16
N SER A 154 15.31 -25.74 0.16
CA SER A 154 15.08 -26.26 -1.20
C SER A 154 16.34 -26.80 -1.84
N MET A 155 17.45 -26.08 -1.69
CA MET A 155 18.76 -26.50 -2.19
C MET A 155 19.24 -27.77 -1.50
N LEU A 156 19.12 -27.86 -0.17
CA LEU A 156 19.48 -29.04 0.59
C LEU A 156 18.64 -30.26 0.18
N LEU A 157 17.33 -30.08 0.00
CA LEU A 157 16.44 -31.13 -0.49
C LEU A 157 16.82 -31.58 -1.91
N PHE A 158 17.10 -30.65 -2.82
CA PHE A 158 17.52 -30.98 -4.18
C PHE A 158 18.83 -31.77 -4.19
N CYS A 159 19.83 -31.32 -3.42
CA CYS A 159 21.10 -32.01 -3.24
C CYS A 159 20.92 -33.42 -2.66
N THR A 160 20.09 -33.57 -1.62
CA THR A 160 19.83 -34.85 -0.95
C THR A 160 19.12 -35.84 -1.89
N VAL A 161 18.10 -35.40 -2.62
CA VAL A 161 17.39 -36.23 -3.60
C VAL A 161 18.33 -36.65 -4.74
N ARG A 162 19.18 -35.75 -5.22
CA ARG A 162 20.16 -36.05 -6.26
C ARG A 162 21.20 -37.06 -5.78
N HIS A 163 21.72 -36.88 -4.57
CA HIS A 163 22.67 -37.80 -3.94
C HIS A 163 22.07 -39.20 -3.75
N LYS A 164 20.84 -39.30 -3.20
CA LYS A 164 20.13 -40.57 -3.02
C LYS A 164 19.93 -41.30 -4.36
N ARG A 165 19.62 -40.58 -5.44
CA ARG A 165 19.50 -41.16 -6.79
C ARG A 165 20.83 -41.72 -7.28
N SER A 166 21.93 -40.97 -7.12
CA SER A 166 23.26 -41.40 -7.56
C SER A 166 23.77 -42.63 -6.80
N SER A 167 23.55 -42.70 -5.47
CA SER A 167 23.92 -43.85 -4.65
C SER A 167 23.17 -45.13 -5.04
N HIS A 168 21.87 -45.02 -5.38
CA HIS A 168 21.09 -46.18 -5.84
C HIS A 168 21.53 -46.67 -7.23
N THR A 169 21.93 -45.75 -8.13
CA THR A 169 22.51 -46.14 -9.43
C THR A 169 23.87 -46.81 -9.26
N TYR A 170 24.72 -46.34 -8.35
CA TYR A 170 26.01 -46.97 -8.05
C TYR A 170 25.86 -48.41 -7.55
N LYS A 171 24.96 -48.67 -6.59
CA LYS A 171 24.67 -50.04 -6.10
C LYS A 171 24.14 -50.99 -7.18
N SER A 172 23.49 -50.46 -8.22
CA SER A 172 22.96 -51.30 -9.31
C SER A 172 24.03 -51.67 -10.35
N TYR A 173 25.17 -50.98 -10.37
CA TYR A 173 26.24 -51.21 -11.33
C TYR A 173 27.40 -52.03 -10.73
N ASP A 174 27.41 -52.23 -9.41
CA ASP A 174 28.40 -53.06 -8.72
C ASP A 174 28.17 -54.55 -9.06
N PRO A 175 29.04 -55.18 -9.87
CA PRO A 175 28.78 -56.51 -10.46
C PRO A 175 29.04 -57.67 -9.49
N THR A 176 29.26 -57.41 -8.20
CA THR A 176 29.52 -58.41 -7.15
C THR A 176 28.30 -58.81 -6.33
N THR A 177 27.08 -58.56 -6.81
CA THR A 177 25.83 -59.13 -6.24
C THR A 177 25.09 -59.96 -7.27
#